data_AF-A0A532CV44-F1
#
_entry.id   AF-A0A532CV44-F1
#
_cell.length_a   1.000
_cell.length_b   1.000
_cell.length_c   1.000
_cell.angle_alpha   90.00
_cell.angle_beta   90.00
_cell.angle_gamma   90.00
#
_symmetry.space_group_name_H-M   'P 1'
#
loop_
_entity.id
_entity.type
_entity.pdbx_description
1 polymer ?
#
loop_
_entity_poly.entity_id
_entity_poly.type
_entity_poly.pdbx_seq_one_letter_code
_entity_poly.pdbx_strand_id
1 'polypeptide(L)'
;MSLVALDWMMAEAERCGLRFIQADREYVHTHQDVHDELYDARAGLGVYYRWEPRDLVKLCDAHNIACPKVHISVFERIANGTGRYAPINLPHHYEVVRTNDERSWPSDQTLWAIERQVPHGAHSVAGPPKNESLLEGMAGTVRSGKMSYYTFVAASIPAVGWWHALPPFPQVTEALAQWCSYPNLIIGAIYACVGLLVWGWSKRVDGRMESAAQNYWQRRREALRTIFSDSQIQRGSEPAHKVARVG
;
A
#
# COMPACT_ATOMS: atom_id res chain seq x y z
N MET A 1 19.13 2.54 1.62
CA MET A 1 18.12 3.31 0.85
C MET A 1 17.15 2.33 0.21
N SER A 2 15.84 2.60 0.17
CA SER A 2 14.85 1.73 -0.51
C SER A 2 14.95 1.81 -2.05
N LEU A 3 16.13 1.47 -2.59
CA LEU A 3 16.48 1.58 -4.01
C LEU A 3 16.22 0.30 -4.80
N VAL A 4 15.68 -0.75 -4.16
CA VAL A 4 15.47 -2.07 -4.77
C VAL A 4 14.64 -1.98 -6.07
N ALA A 5 13.58 -1.17 -6.06
CA ALA A 5 12.76 -0.97 -7.26
C ALA A 5 13.52 -0.22 -8.37
N LEU A 6 14.37 0.74 -8.00
CA LEU A 6 15.19 1.48 -8.97
C LEU A 6 16.27 0.59 -9.57
N ASP A 7 16.95 -0.22 -8.75
CA ASP A 7 17.93 -1.21 -9.19
C ASP A 7 17.33 -2.16 -10.23
N TRP A 8 16.12 -2.67 -9.96
CA TRP A 8 15.38 -3.51 -10.91
C TRP A 8 15.06 -2.77 -12.22
N MET A 9 14.54 -1.54 -12.15
CA MET A 9 14.23 -0.75 -13.35
C MET A 9 15.49 -0.44 -14.18
N MET A 10 16.61 -0.13 -13.53
CA MET A 10 17.89 0.10 -14.20
C MET A 10 18.37 -1.18 -14.89
N ALA A 11 18.32 -2.33 -14.22
CA ALA A 11 18.69 -3.60 -14.81
C ALA A 11 17.84 -3.96 -16.05
N GLU A 12 16.52 -3.75 -15.99
CA GLU A 12 15.65 -3.99 -17.16
C GLU A 12 15.93 -3.00 -18.29
N ALA A 13 16.23 -1.73 -17.98
CA ALA A 13 16.61 -0.74 -19.00
C ALA A 13 17.98 -1.07 -19.65
N GLU A 14 18.95 -1.58 -18.88
CA GLU A 14 20.24 -2.06 -19.40
C GLU A 14 20.05 -3.20 -20.39
N ARG A 15 19.13 -4.12 -20.12
CA ARG A 15 18.76 -5.21 -21.05
C ARG A 15 18.15 -4.69 -22.35
N CYS A 16 17.52 -3.52 -22.31
CA CYS A 16 17.04 -2.81 -23.50
C CYS A 16 18.11 -1.92 -24.18
N GLY A 17 19.36 -1.95 -23.70
CA GLY A 17 20.49 -1.23 -24.28
C GLY A 17 20.74 0.17 -23.73
N LEU A 18 20.02 0.58 -22.68
CA LEU A 18 20.32 1.83 -21.97
C LEU A 18 21.65 1.68 -21.22
N ARG A 19 22.55 2.66 -21.35
CA ARG A 19 23.83 2.66 -20.63
C ARG A 19 23.79 3.70 -19.53
N PHE A 20 24.09 3.29 -18.31
CA PHE A 20 24.21 4.18 -17.16
C PHE A 20 25.66 4.58 -16.93
N ILE A 21 25.86 5.70 -16.23
CA ILE A 21 27.16 6.03 -15.65
C ILE A 21 27.45 4.97 -14.59
N GLN A 22 28.61 4.32 -14.70
CA GLN A 22 28.95 3.18 -13.86
C GLN A 22 28.87 3.51 -12.36
N ALA A 23 29.37 4.68 -11.95
CA ALA A 23 29.32 5.13 -10.56
C ALA A 23 27.88 5.22 -10.01
N ASP A 24 26.92 5.71 -10.81
CA ASP A 24 25.52 5.83 -10.41
C ASP A 24 24.85 4.45 -10.33
N ARG A 25 25.16 3.57 -11.29
CA ARG A 25 24.65 2.18 -11.31
C ARG A 25 25.13 1.40 -10.08
N GLU A 26 26.42 1.53 -9.75
CA GLU A 26 27.03 0.91 -8.57
C GLU A 26 26.49 1.51 -7.28
N TYR A 27 26.28 2.83 -7.21
CA TYR A 27 25.67 3.48 -6.06
C TYR A 27 24.29 2.90 -5.75
N VAL A 28 23.41 2.81 -6.77
CA VAL A 28 22.07 2.24 -6.62
C VAL A 28 22.14 0.76 -6.20
N HIS A 29 23.00 -0.02 -6.84
CA HIS A 29 23.14 -1.45 -6.57
C HIS A 29 23.63 -1.74 -5.14
N THR A 30 24.60 -0.96 -4.65
CA THR A 30 25.23 -1.18 -3.33
C THR A 30 24.45 -0.59 -2.16
N HIS A 31 23.62 0.45 -2.40
CA HIS A 31 22.85 1.13 -1.35
C HIS A 31 21.40 0.67 -1.26
N GLN A 32 21.00 -0.32 -2.05
CA GLN A 32 19.67 -0.92 -1.94
C GLN A 32 19.52 -1.70 -0.63
N ASP A 33 18.44 -1.44 0.09
CA ASP A 33 18.09 -2.17 1.30
C ASP A 33 16.57 -2.41 1.32
N VAL A 34 16.20 -3.69 1.38
CA VAL A 34 14.80 -4.14 1.46
C VAL A 34 14.18 -3.76 2.79
N HIS A 35 14.97 -3.69 3.86
CA HIS A 35 14.53 -3.41 5.23
C HIS A 35 14.50 -1.93 5.59
N ASP A 36 14.89 -1.06 4.65
CA ASP A 36 14.92 0.38 4.90
C ASP A 36 13.54 0.95 5.22
N GLU A 37 13.55 2.14 5.83
CA GLU A 37 12.37 2.83 6.36
C GLU A 37 11.25 2.97 5.32
N LEU A 38 10.02 2.72 5.78
CA LEU A 38 8.83 2.96 4.97
C LEU A 38 8.36 4.41 5.19
N TYR A 39 8.68 5.28 4.24
CA TYR A 39 8.22 6.66 4.29
C TYR A 39 6.69 6.77 4.08
N ASP A 40 6.01 7.51 4.96
CA ASP A 40 4.59 7.83 4.83
C ASP A 40 4.39 9.16 4.08
N ALA A 41 4.30 9.07 2.74
CA ALA A 41 3.97 10.21 1.89
C ALA A 41 2.56 10.80 2.15
N ARG A 42 1.74 10.15 2.98
CA ARG A 42 0.36 10.53 3.30
C ARG A 42 0.27 11.26 4.64
N ALA A 43 1.39 11.56 5.29
CA ALA A 43 1.42 12.39 6.47
C ALA A 43 1.19 13.88 6.13
N GLY A 44 0.77 14.66 7.14
CA GLY A 44 0.57 16.11 7.01
C GLY A 44 -0.43 16.49 5.92
N LEU A 45 -0.01 17.36 5.00
CA LEU A 45 -0.84 17.85 3.89
C LEU A 45 -1.14 16.76 2.84
N GLY A 46 -0.35 15.68 2.81
CA GLY A 46 -0.55 14.54 1.91
C GLY A 46 -1.70 13.60 2.31
N VAL A 47 -2.44 13.90 3.39
CA VAL A 47 -3.50 13.04 3.94
C VAL A 47 -4.59 12.70 2.93
N TYR A 48 -4.79 13.54 1.90
CA TYR A 48 -5.73 13.27 0.81
C TYR A 48 -5.49 11.90 0.15
N TYR A 49 -4.22 11.54 -0.09
CA TYR A 49 -3.85 10.27 -0.72
C TYR A 49 -4.23 9.03 0.11
N ARG A 50 -4.55 9.19 1.39
CA ARG A 50 -5.04 8.12 2.25
C ARG A 50 -6.44 7.64 1.86
N TRP A 51 -7.26 8.57 1.34
CA TRP A 51 -8.66 8.31 0.97
C TRP A 51 -8.83 7.99 -0.52
N GLU A 52 -7.76 8.09 -1.27
CA GLU A 52 -7.69 7.68 -2.67
C GLU A 52 -6.49 6.74 -2.87
N PRO A 53 -6.50 5.55 -2.24
CA PRO A 53 -5.47 4.56 -2.47
C PRO A 53 -5.41 4.20 -3.96
N ARG A 54 -4.19 4.09 -4.49
CA ARG A 54 -3.95 3.78 -5.91
C ARG A 54 -4.49 2.40 -6.25
N ASP A 55 -5.48 2.36 -7.12
CA ASP A 55 -6.10 1.14 -7.62
C ASP A 55 -5.27 0.56 -8.76
N LEU A 56 -4.48 -0.48 -8.48
CA LEU A 56 -3.59 -1.08 -9.48
C LEU A 56 -4.35 -1.84 -10.56
N VAL A 57 -5.49 -2.44 -10.24
CA VAL A 57 -6.32 -3.16 -11.21
C VAL A 57 -6.80 -2.18 -12.28
N LYS A 58 -7.46 -1.10 -11.87
CA LYS A 58 -7.91 -0.06 -12.81
C LYS A 58 -6.78 0.57 -13.61
N LEU A 59 -5.61 0.75 -12.99
CA LEU A 59 -4.45 1.29 -13.68
C LEU A 59 -3.93 0.32 -14.74
N CYS A 60 -3.87 -0.98 -14.43
CA CYS A 60 -3.47 -1.99 -15.39
C CYS A 60 -4.45 -2.08 -16.56
N ASP A 61 -5.75 -2.06 -16.29
CA ASP A 61 -6.80 -2.06 -17.32
C ASP A 61 -6.68 -0.85 -18.25
N ALA A 62 -6.51 0.35 -17.68
CA ALA A 62 -6.39 1.59 -18.44
C ALA A 62 -5.17 1.59 -19.38
N HIS A 63 -4.12 0.82 -19.07
CA HIS A 63 -2.90 0.72 -19.85
C HIS A 63 -2.74 -0.63 -20.60
N ASN A 64 -3.78 -1.47 -20.65
CA ASN A 64 -3.76 -2.80 -21.27
C ASN A 64 -2.64 -3.71 -20.74
N ILE A 65 -2.38 -3.65 -19.43
CA ILE A 65 -1.39 -4.50 -18.75
C ILE A 65 -2.11 -5.74 -18.21
N ALA A 66 -2.01 -6.87 -18.90
CA ALA A 66 -2.72 -8.09 -18.52
C ALA A 66 -2.18 -8.75 -17.23
N CYS A 67 -0.88 -8.65 -16.98
CA CYS A 67 -0.23 -9.24 -15.80
C CYS A 67 0.79 -8.24 -15.23
N PRO A 68 0.49 -7.57 -14.11
CA PRO A 68 1.44 -6.67 -13.48
C PRO A 68 2.59 -7.44 -12.83
N LYS A 69 3.79 -6.88 -12.92
CA LYS A 69 5.01 -7.43 -12.31
C LYS A 69 5.18 -6.88 -10.89
N VAL A 70 5.40 -7.77 -9.94
CA VAL A 70 5.62 -7.43 -8.52
C VAL A 70 6.98 -7.95 -8.10
N HIS A 71 7.86 -7.07 -7.65
CA HIS A 71 9.19 -7.47 -7.23
C HIS A 71 9.16 -8.30 -5.94
N ILE A 72 10.01 -9.32 -5.85
CA ILE A 72 10.12 -10.28 -4.74
C ILE A 72 10.29 -9.62 -3.37
N SER A 73 10.96 -8.47 -3.33
CA SER A 73 11.18 -7.68 -2.11
C SER A 73 9.89 -7.22 -1.42
N VAL A 74 8.77 -7.10 -2.15
CA VAL A 74 7.45 -6.83 -1.55
C VAL A 74 7.08 -7.95 -0.60
N PHE A 75 7.24 -9.20 -1.03
CA PHE A 75 6.90 -10.39 -0.25
C PHE A 75 7.90 -10.62 0.88
N GLU A 76 9.17 -10.30 0.67
CA GLU A 76 10.18 -10.33 1.71
C GLU A 76 9.85 -9.34 2.85
N ARG A 77 9.47 -8.10 2.53
CA ARG A 77 9.03 -7.12 3.54
C ARG A 77 7.78 -7.59 4.29
N ILE A 78 6.83 -8.22 3.60
CA ILE A 78 5.63 -8.81 4.21
C ILE A 78 6.01 -9.97 5.14
N ALA A 79 6.90 -10.86 4.71
CA ALA A 79 7.38 -12.01 5.48
C ALA A 79 8.08 -11.56 6.77
N ASN A 80 8.96 -10.58 6.66
CA ASN A 80 9.72 -10.04 7.79
C ASN A 80 8.85 -9.16 8.70
N GLY A 81 7.77 -8.58 8.17
CA GLY A 81 6.88 -7.71 8.93
C GLY A 81 7.50 -6.35 9.24
N THR A 82 8.54 -5.96 8.50
CA THR A 82 9.26 -4.69 8.66
C THR A 82 8.29 -3.51 8.53
N GLY A 83 8.24 -2.63 9.54
CA GLY A 83 7.44 -1.41 9.51
C GLY A 83 5.93 -1.61 9.34
N ARG A 84 5.38 -2.78 9.71
CA ARG A 84 3.97 -3.16 9.46
C ARG A 84 3.58 -3.07 7.98
N TYR A 85 4.51 -3.30 7.07
CA TYR A 85 4.25 -3.25 5.63
C TYR A 85 3.16 -4.25 5.21
N ALA A 86 2.04 -3.74 4.70
CA ALA A 86 0.84 -4.49 4.35
C ALA A 86 0.13 -3.81 3.16
N PRO A 87 0.58 -4.05 1.92
CA PRO A 87 0.05 -3.36 0.75
C PRO A 87 -1.40 -3.77 0.49
N ILE A 88 -2.28 -2.78 0.32
CA ILE A 88 -3.72 -3.01 0.17
C ILE A 88 -4.18 -3.09 -1.29
N ASN A 89 -3.36 -2.56 -2.19
CA ASN A 89 -3.68 -2.36 -3.59
C ASN A 89 -3.09 -3.43 -4.51
N LEU A 90 -2.46 -4.46 -3.96
CA LEU A 90 -1.90 -5.54 -4.77
C LEU A 90 -3.05 -6.31 -5.46
N PRO A 91 -2.98 -6.52 -6.79
CA PRO A 91 -3.92 -7.38 -7.49
C PRO A 91 -3.76 -8.83 -7.03
N HIS A 92 -4.76 -9.68 -7.28
CA HIS A 92 -4.65 -11.12 -7.00
C HIS A 92 -3.94 -11.90 -8.11
N HIS A 93 -3.86 -11.34 -9.31
CA HIS A 93 -3.14 -11.89 -10.44
C HIS A 93 -1.92 -11.00 -10.75
N TYR A 94 -0.72 -11.56 -10.62
CA TYR A 94 0.55 -10.88 -10.86
C TYR A 94 1.65 -11.89 -11.16
N GLU A 95 2.71 -11.41 -11.81
CA GLU A 95 3.98 -12.12 -12.00
C GLU A 95 4.98 -11.63 -10.96
N VAL A 96 5.65 -12.53 -10.25
CA VAL A 96 6.68 -12.20 -9.27
C VAL A 96 8.04 -12.18 -9.97
N VAL A 97 8.71 -11.02 -9.90
CA VAL A 97 9.99 -10.79 -10.55
C VAL A 97 11.10 -10.55 -9.54
N ARG A 98 12.35 -10.74 -9.97
CA ARG A 98 13.56 -10.39 -9.23
C ARG A 98 14.49 -9.57 -10.14
N THR A 99 15.40 -8.80 -9.55
CA THR A 99 16.56 -8.30 -10.28
C THR A 99 17.45 -9.48 -10.66
N ASN A 100 17.65 -9.69 -11.95
CA ASN A 100 18.54 -10.75 -12.42
C ASN A 100 19.99 -10.25 -12.36
N ASP A 101 20.66 -10.53 -11.24
CA ASP A 101 22.10 -10.35 -11.08
C ASP A 101 22.83 -11.71 -11.14
N GLU A 102 24.17 -11.69 -11.02
CA GLU A 102 24.99 -12.91 -11.00
C GLU A 102 24.64 -13.86 -9.85
N ARG A 103 23.99 -13.33 -8.80
CA ARG A 103 23.66 -14.03 -7.56
C ARG A 103 22.16 -14.31 -7.52
N SER A 104 21.68 -15.02 -8.54
CA SER A 104 20.30 -15.51 -8.82
C SER A 104 19.46 -16.03 -7.61
N TRP A 105 19.21 -15.16 -6.64
CA TRP A 105 18.43 -15.42 -5.44
C TRP A 105 17.17 -14.53 -5.45
N PRO A 106 16.03 -15.05 -4.98
CA PRO A 106 15.75 -16.46 -4.70
C PRO A 106 15.47 -17.22 -6.00
N SER A 107 15.42 -18.55 -5.97
CA SER A 107 15.24 -19.39 -7.17
C SER A 107 13.90 -19.12 -7.90
N ASP A 108 13.81 -19.53 -9.17
CA ASP A 108 12.56 -19.43 -9.93
C ASP A 108 11.43 -20.26 -9.29
N GLN A 109 11.77 -21.34 -8.57
CA GLN A 109 10.80 -22.13 -7.80
C GLN A 109 10.22 -21.32 -6.64
N THR A 110 11.02 -20.47 -5.99
CA THR A 110 10.53 -19.55 -4.96
C THR A 110 9.55 -18.54 -5.54
N LEU A 111 9.86 -17.94 -6.70
CA LEU A 111 8.96 -16.98 -7.37
C LEU A 111 7.62 -17.63 -7.69
N TRP A 112 7.65 -18.81 -8.30
CA TRP A 112 6.45 -19.59 -8.63
C TRP A 112 5.64 -20.01 -7.39
N ALA A 113 6.33 -20.40 -6.30
CA ALA A 113 5.67 -20.74 -5.06
C ALA A 113 4.89 -19.55 -4.49
N ILE A 114 5.44 -18.33 -4.59
CA ILE A 114 4.77 -17.10 -4.15
C ILE A 114 3.55 -16.81 -5.02
N GLU A 115 3.70 -16.84 -6.36
CA GLU A 115 2.60 -16.61 -7.31
C GLU A 115 1.43 -17.56 -7.07
N ARG A 116 1.72 -18.84 -6.80
CA ARG A 116 0.67 -19.85 -6.67
C ARG A 116 0.04 -19.87 -5.28
N GLN A 117 0.85 -19.77 -4.22
CA GLN A 117 0.41 -20.05 -2.86
C GLN A 117 -0.08 -18.79 -2.12
N VAL A 118 0.41 -17.60 -2.47
CA VAL A 118 0.08 -16.37 -1.73
C VAL A 118 -1.32 -15.83 -2.07
N PRO A 119 -1.75 -15.73 -3.34
CA PRO A 119 -3.12 -15.28 -3.66
C PRO A 119 -4.17 -16.21 -3.04
N HIS A 120 -3.97 -17.52 -3.18
CA HIS A 120 -4.88 -18.55 -2.69
C HIS A 120 -4.79 -18.73 -1.17
N GLY A 121 -3.65 -18.49 -0.53
CA GLY A 121 -3.44 -18.81 0.88
C GLY A 121 -3.40 -20.32 1.14
N ALA A 122 -2.55 -20.76 2.08
CA ALA A 122 -2.31 -22.18 2.37
C ALA A 122 -3.57 -22.99 2.78
N HIS A 123 -4.70 -22.34 3.04
CA HIS A 123 -5.95 -22.96 3.49
C HIS A 123 -7.22 -22.54 2.74
N SER A 124 -7.16 -21.85 1.60
CA SER A 124 -8.41 -21.53 0.88
C SER A 124 -8.88 -22.73 0.06
N VAL A 125 -9.80 -23.47 0.66
CA VAL A 125 -10.64 -24.51 0.02
C VAL A 125 -11.77 -23.87 -0.81
N ALA A 126 -11.95 -22.55 -0.77
CA ALA A 126 -13.15 -21.87 -1.28
C ALA A 126 -12.87 -20.92 -2.46
N GLY A 127 -12.84 -21.48 -3.68
CA GLY A 127 -13.07 -20.79 -4.96
C GLY A 127 -12.12 -19.63 -5.32
N PRO A 128 -12.18 -19.11 -6.57
CA PRO A 128 -11.47 -17.89 -6.93
C PRO A 128 -11.99 -16.71 -6.09
N PRO A 129 -11.12 -15.76 -5.70
CA PRO A 129 -11.56 -14.57 -5.00
C PRO A 129 -12.60 -13.83 -5.86
N LYS A 130 -13.73 -13.44 -5.24
CA LYS A 130 -14.80 -12.70 -5.94
C LYS A 130 -14.37 -11.31 -6.42
N ASN A 131 -13.32 -10.75 -5.84
CA ASN A 131 -12.78 -9.43 -6.14
C ASN A 131 -11.37 -9.60 -6.76
N GLU A 132 -10.92 -8.64 -7.54
CA GLU A 132 -9.61 -8.66 -8.21
C GLU A 132 -8.47 -8.13 -7.34
N SER A 133 -8.80 -7.43 -6.25
CA SER A 133 -7.86 -7.00 -5.21
C SER A 133 -8.52 -6.86 -3.83
N LEU A 134 -7.70 -6.77 -2.79
CA LEU A 134 -8.18 -6.47 -1.42
C LEU A 134 -8.86 -5.09 -1.36
N LEU A 135 -8.35 -4.12 -2.13
CA LEU A 135 -8.88 -2.76 -2.17
C LEU A 135 -10.33 -2.70 -2.67
N GLU A 136 -10.67 -3.48 -3.70
CA GLU A 136 -12.01 -3.54 -4.27
C GLU A 136 -13.05 -4.02 -3.24
N GLY A 137 -12.69 -5.02 -2.44
CA GLY A 137 -13.51 -5.49 -1.33
C GLY A 137 -13.78 -4.45 -0.24
N MET A 138 -13.06 -3.33 -0.25
CA MET A 138 -13.23 -2.23 0.70
C MET A 138 -13.77 -0.94 0.08
N ALA A 139 -14.32 -0.97 -1.14
CA ALA A 139 -14.78 0.24 -1.84
C ALA A 139 -15.73 1.12 -0.98
N GLY A 140 -16.60 0.52 -0.18
CA GLY A 140 -17.47 1.25 0.75
C GLY A 140 -16.72 1.99 1.87
N THR A 141 -15.69 1.36 2.44
CA THR A 141 -14.81 1.97 3.45
C THR A 141 -14.02 3.12 2.85
N VAL A 142 -13.45 2.94 1.64
CA VAL A 142 -12.73 3.99 0.91
C VAL A 142 -13.65 5.18 0.62
N ARG A 143 -14.87 4.93 0.12
CA ARG A 143 -15.87 5.98 -0.10
C ARG A 143 -16.20 6.73 1.18
N SER A 144 -16.36 6.02 2.31
CA SER A 144 -16.58 6.63 3.62
C SER A 144 -15.42 7.54 4.03
N GLY A 145 -14.18 7.12 3.78
CA GLY A 145 -12.98 7.93 4.00
C GLY A 145 -12.98 9.21 3.17
N LYS A 146 -13.26 9.11 1.86
CA LYS A 146 -13.40 10.27 0.97
C LYS A 146 -14.45 11.26 1.48
N MET A 147 -15.62 10.76 1.89
CA MET A 147 -16.67 11.60 2.46
C MET A 147 -16.20 12.31 3.74
N SER A 148 -15.50 11.61 4.64
CA SER A 148 -14.95 12.23 5.86
C SER A 148 -13.97 13.38 5.54
N TYR A 149 -13.15 13.20 4.50
CA TYR A 149 -12.23 14.23 4.04
C TYR A 149 -12.95 15.44 3.45
N TYR A 150 -13.93 15.23 2.56
CA TYR A 150 -14.68 16.36 2.00
C TYR A 150 -15.50 17.10 3.07
N THR A 151 -16.04 16.38 4.06
CA THR A 151 -16.69 17.01 5.22
C THR A 151 -15.70 17.84 6.02
N PHE A 152 -14.48 17.35 6.26
CA PHE A 152 -13.42 18.13 6.93
C PHE A 152 -13.10 19.42 6.17
N VAL A 153 -12.88 19.33 4.85
CA VAL A 153 -12.57 20.49 3.99
C VAL A 153 -13.74 21.49 4.01
N ALA A 154 -14.96 21.02 3.81
CA ALA A 154 -16.16 21.87 3.83
C ALA A 154 -16.36 22.57 5.18
N ALA A 155 -16.08 21.88 6.29
CA ALA A 155 -16.16 22.48 7.64
C ALA A 155 -15.02 23.46 7.94
N SER A 156 -13.86 23.30 7.30
CA SER A 156 -12.67 24.14 7.54
C SER A 156 -12.73 25.49 6.82
N ILE A 157 -13.33 25.56 5.62
CA ILE A 157 -13.42 26.80 4.83
C ILE A 157 -14.14 27.95 5.61
N PRO A 158 -15.33 27.73 6.20
CA PRO A 158 -15.99 28.73 7.02
C PRO A 158 -15.20 29.11 8.29
N ALA A 159 -14.50 28.14 8.89
CA ALA A 159 -13.71 28.35 10.10
C ALA A 159 -12.52 29.29 9.85
N VAL A 160 -11.86 29.16 8.69
CA VAL A 160 -10.78 30.08 8.27
C VAL A 160 -11.34 31.47 7.95
N GLY A 161 -12.48 31.56 7.26
CA GLY A 161 -13.14 32.85 7.00
C GLY A 161 -13.49 33.61 8.28
N TRP A 162 -13.95 32.89 9.31
CA TRP A 162 -14.24 33.45 10.62
C TRP A 162 -12.99 33.99 11.33
N TRP A 163 -11.86 33.29 11.22
CA TRP A 163 -10.57 33.75 11.78
C TRP A 163 -10.15 35.12 11.20
N HIS A 164 -10.52 35.40 9.95
CA HIS A 164 -10.26 36.68 9.27
C HIS A 164 -11.38 37.73 9.44
N ALA A 165 -12.20 37.61 10.50
CA ALA A 165 -13.24 38.56 10.90
C ALA A 165 -14.43 38.72 9.92
N LEU A 166 -14.61 37.77 9.01
CA LEU A 166 -15.84 37.63 8.23
C LEU A 166 -16.65 36.49 8.87
N PRO A 167 -17.67 36.78 9.71
CA PRO A 167 -18.51 35.71 10.24
C PRO A 167 -19.11 34.95 9.05
N PRO A 168 -18.92 33.63 8.95
CA PRO A 168 -19.31 32.88 7.76
C PRO A 168 -20.82 32.91 7.53
N PHE A 169 -21.60 33.20 8.58
CA PHE A 169 -23.04 33.30 8.56
C PHE A 169 -23.52 34.46 9.46
N PRO A 170 -23.49 35.73 9.00
CA PRO A 170 -23.84 36.89 9.82
C PRO A 170 -25.29 36.82 10.35
N GLN A 171 -26.21 36.29 9.54
CA GLN A 171 -27.61 36.07 9.90
C GLN A 171 -27.77 35.09 11.08
N VAL A 172 -26.90 34.07 11.17
CA VAL A 172 -26.94 33.07 12.25
C VAL A 172 -26.36 33.64 13.53
N THR A 173 -25.27 34.42 13.44
CA THR A 173 -24.70 35.11 14.60
C THR A 173 -25.67 36.12 15.19
N GLU A 174 -26.38 36.87 14.35
CA GLU A 174 -27.39 37.86 14.78
C GLU A 174 -28.60 37.18 15.42
N ALA A 175 -29.10 36.09 14.82
CA ALA A 175 -30.20 35.30 15.40
C ALA A 175 -29.82 34.72 16.77
N LEU A 176 -28.59 34.19 16.93
CA LEU A 176 -28.13 33.63 18.21
C LEU A 176 -27.86 34.72 19.27
N ALA A 177 -27.44 35.91 18.86
CA ALA A 177 -27.21 37.04 19.77
C ALA A 177 -28.50 37.47 20.51
N GLN A 178 -29.69 37.18 19.95
CA GLN A 178 -30.97 37.43 20.61
C GLN A 178 -31.21 36.53 21.83
N TRP A 179 -30.54 35.36 21.91
CA TRP A 179 -30.75 34.35 22.94
C TRP A 179 -29.52 34.09 23.81
N CYS A 180 -28.34 34.56 23.40
CA CYS A 180 -27.08 34.33 24.12
C CYS A 180 -26.14 35.53 24.03
N SER A 181 -25.53 35.90 25.17
CA SER A 181 -24.54 36.98 25.26
C SER A 181 -23.22 36.69 24.55
N TYR A 182 -22.92 35.42 24.25
CA TYR A 182 -21.65 34.98 23.64
C TYR A 182 -21.88 34.00 22.48
N PRO A 183 -22.54 34.39 21.38
CA PRO A 183 -22.88 33.50 20.26
C PRO A 183 -21.63 32.89 19.61
N ASN A 184 -20.51 33.62 19.60
CA ASN A 184 -19.24 33.14 19.05
C ASN A 184 -18.68 31.91 19.81
N LEU A 185 -18.88 31.82 21.13
CA LEU A 185 -18.44 30.65 21.90
C LEU A 185 -19.25 29.41 21.55
N ILE A 186 -20.57 29.56 21.36
CA ILE A 186 -21.45 28.46 20.97
C ILE A 186 -21.08 27.95 19.59
N ILE A 187 -20.93 28.84 18.61
CA ILE A 187 -20.57 28.45 17.24
C ILE A 187 -19.16 27.81 17.23
N GLY A 188 -18.20 28.33 18.00
CA GLY A 188 -16.87 27.73 18.15
C GLY A 188 -16.92 26.32 18.74
N ALA A 189 -17.75 26.10 19.77
CA ALA A 189 -17.99 24.77 20.33
C ALA A 189 -18.62 23.81 19.31
N ILE A 190 -19.54 24.29 18.46
CA ILE A 190 -20.10 23.48 17.36
C ILE A 190 -19.01 23.05 16.39
N TYR A 191 -18.14 23.96 15.94
CA TYR A 191 -17.02 23.58 15.06
C TYR A 191 -16.05 22.60 15.72
N ALA A 192 -15.75 22.77 17.01
CA ALA A 192 -14.91 21.82 17.75
C ALA A 192 -15.57 20.43 17.81
N CYS A 193 -16.87 20.35 18.11
CA CYS A 193 -17.63 19.10 18.09
C CYS A 193 -17.65 18.44 16.72
N VAL A 194 -17.92 19.21 15.65
CA VAL A 194 -17.87 18.71 14.26
C VAL A 194 -16.47 18.22 13.92
N GLY A 195 -15.43 18.96 14.29
CA GLY A 195 -14.04 18.57 14.08
C GLY A 195 -13.69 17.24 14.76
N LEU A 196 -14.10 17.06 16.03
CA LEU A 196 -13.91 15.80 16.76
C LEU A 196 -14.68 14.63 16.15
N LEU A 197 -15.92 14.87 15.70
CA LEU A 197 -16.73 13.86 15.02
C LEU A 197 -16.08 13.41 13.70
N VAL A 198 -15.62 14.36 12.89
CA VAL A 198 -14.95 14.07 11.61
C VAL A 198 -13.61 13.39 11.85
N TRP A 199 -12.84 13.82 12.85
CA TRP A 199 -11.59 13.17 13.25
C TRP A 199 -11.82 11.72 13.69
N GLY A 200 -12.81 11.48 14.55
CA GLY A 200 -13.17 10.13 15.01
C GLY A 200 -13.68 9.23 13.87
N TRP A 201 -14.49 9.79 12.96
CA TRP A 201 -14.93 9.09 11.75
C TRP A 201 -13.75 8.70 10.86
N SER A 202 -12.87 9.65 10.56
CA SER A 202 -11.64 9.43 9.79
C SER A 202 -10.75 8.35 10.43
N LYS A 203 -10.48 8.44 11.74
CA LYS A 203 -9.70 7.43 12.47
C LYS A 203 -10.32 6.04 12.43
N ARG A 204 -11.66 5.95 12.51
CA ARG A 204 -12.37 4.67 12.40
C ARG A 204 -12.24 4.06 11.00
N VAL A 205 -12.37 4.85 9.94
CA VAL A 205 -12.18 4.38 8.56
C VAL A 205 -10.75 3.89 8.37
N ASP A 206 -9.78 4.68 8.82
CA ASP A 206 -8.36 4.37 8.71
C ASP A 206 -7.99 3.06 9.42
N GLY A 207 -8.39 2.93 10.69
CA GLY A 207 -8.14 1.72 11.47
C GLY A 207 -8.80 0.48 10.86
N ARG A 208 -9.95 0.62 10.19
CA ARG A 208 -10.57 -0.48 9.43
C ARG A 208 -9.75 -0.89 8.22
N MET A 209 -9.25 0.07 7.44
CA MET A 209 -8.42 -0.21 6.27
C MET A 209 -7.09 -0.86 6.67
N GLU A 210 -6.42 -0.31 7.68
CA GLU A 210 -5.17 -0.88 8.23
C GLU A 210 -5.40 -2.29 8.77
N SER A 211 -6.43 -2.48 9.60
CA SER A 211 -6.73 -3.81 10.16
C SER A 211 -7.06 -4.84 9.08
N ALA A 212 -7.80 -4.46 8.03
CA ALA A 212 -8.10 -5.35 6.92
C ALA A 212 -6.82 -5.78 6.19
N ALA A 213 -5.93 -4.84 5.86
CA ALA A 213 -4.64 -5.12 5.23
C ALA A 213 -3.74 -5.98 6.13
N GLN A 214 -3.59 -5.61 7.40
CA GLN A 214 -2.80 -6.39 8.36
C GLN A 214 -3.35 -7.81 8.49
N ASN A 215 -4.65 -7.99 8.72
CA ASN A 215 -5.23 -9.33 8.89
C ASN A 215 -5.11 -10.18 7.61
N TYR A 216 -5.19 -9.56 6.43
CA TYR A 216 -4.99 -10.26 5.16
C TYR A 216 -3.57 -10.82 5.05
N TRP A 217 -2.56 -10.00 5.34
CA TRP A 217 -1.15 -10.36 5.20
C TRP A 217 -0.59 -11.18 6.35
N GLN A 218 -1.05 -10.95 7.59
CA GLN A 218 -0.67 -11.75 8.76
C GLN A 218 -1.01 -13.24 8.54
N ARG A 219 -2.19 -13.54 7.98
CA ARG A 219 -2.60 -14.91 7.64
C ARG A 219 -1.75 -15.59 6.57
N ARG A 220 -0.98 -14.81 5.79
CA ARG A 220 -0.10 -15.29 4.70
C ARG A 220 1.38 -15.21 5.04
N ARG A 221 1.72 -14.55 6.16
CA ARG A 221 3.10 -14.29 6.54
C ARG A 221 3.86 -15.57 6.87
N GLU A 222 3.22 -16.52 7.54
CA GLU A 222 3.84 -17.80 7.88
C GLU A 222 4.17 -18.60 6.61
N ALA A 223 3.22 -18.72 5.67
CA ALA A 223 3.47 -19.36 4.38
C ALA A 223 4.63 -18.71 3.61
N LEU A 224 4.69 -17.37 3.59
CA LEU A 224 5.81 -16.64 2.99
C LEU A 224 7.14 -16.96 3.69
N ARG A 225 7.17 -16.97 5.02
CA ARG A 225 8.39 -17.32 5.78
C ARG A 225 8.84 -18.75 5.49
N THR A 226 7.91 -19.70 5.38
CA THR A 226 8.23 -21.08 5.01
C THR A 226 8.83 -21.13 3.61
N ILE A 227 8.22 -20.47 2.63
CA ILE A 227 8.74 -20.40 1.25
C ILE A 227 10.15 -19.82 1.21
N PHE A 228 10.40 -18.73 1.95
CA PHE A 228 11.73 -18.12 2.03
C PHE A 228 12.75 -18.96 2.82
N SER A 229 12.30 -19.78 3.78
CA SER A 229 13.20 -20.60 4.63
C SER A 229 13.47 -21.98 4.06
N ASP A 230 12.66 -22.44 3.10
CA ASP A 230 12.79 -23.77 2.53
C ASP A 230 14.01 -23.87 1.60
N SER A 231 15.07 -24.47 2.13
CA SER A 231 16.32 -24.72 1.40
C SER A 231 16.17 -25.66 0.19
N GLN A 232 15.08 -26.44 0.08
CA GLN A 232 14.81 -27.29 -1.09
C GLN A 232 14.24 -26.46 -2.23
N ILE A 233 13.30 -25.55 -1.93
CA ILE A 233 12.77 -24.57 -2.90
C ILE A 233 13.89 -23.62 -3.35
N GLN A 234 14.74 -23.16 -2.42
CA GLN A 234 15.86 -22.28 -2.76
C GLN A 234 16.92 -22.96 -3.65
N ARG A 235 17.14 -24.28 -3.50
CA ARG A 235 18.16 -25.00 -4.30
C ARG A 235 17.73 -25.35 -5.71
N GLY A 236 16.45 -25.12 -6.07
CA GLY A 236 15.94 -25.43 -7.41
C GLY A 236 16.13 -26.90 -7.73
N SER A 237 15.25 -27.77 -7.23
CA SER A 237 15.36 -29.23 -7.39
C SER A 237 16.01 -29.66 -8.71
N GLU A 238 17.27 -30.10 -8.66
CA GLU A 238 17.87 -30.83 -9.79
C GLU A 238 16.95 -32.02 -10.08
N PRO A 239 16.48 -32.20 -11.34
CA PRO A 239 15.69 -33.37 -11.65
C PRO A 239 16.52 -34.63 -11.38
N ALA A 240 15.98 -35.52 -10.55
CA ALA A 240 16.59 -36.78 -10.09
C ALA A 240 16.99 -37.77 -11.21
N HIS A 241 16.93 -37.37 -12.48
CA HIS A 241 17.33 -38.17 -13.63
C HIS A 241 18.82 -38.01 -14.00
N LYS A 242 19.58 -37.04 -13.46
CA LYS A 242 21.00 -36.84 -13.85
C LYS A 242 22.06 -37.57 -13.03
N VAL A 243 21.68 -38.27 -11.95
CA VAL A 243 22.66 -39.02 -11.12
C VAL A 243 22.84 -40.48 -11.60
N ALA A 244 22.00 -40.97 -12.51
CA ALA A 244 22.09 -42.34 -13.04
C ALA A 244 22.76 -42.39 -14.42
N ARG A 245 23.94 -41.78 -14.60
CA ARG A 245 24.81 -42.10 -15.74
C ARG A 245 26.28 -41.76 -15.49
N VAL A 246 26.82 -42.26 -14.39
CA VAL A 246 28.26 -42.57 -14.30
C VAL A 246 28.37 -43.93 -13.63
N GLY A 247 28.34 -44.97 -14.45
CA GLY A 247 28.68 -46.35 -14.14
C GLY A 247 29.47 -46.88 -15.31
#